data_AF-A0A960WML4-F1
#
_entry.id   AF-A0A960WML4-F1
#
_cell.length_a   1.000
_cell.length_b   1.000
_cell.length_c   1.000
_cell.angle_alpha   90.00
_cell.angle_beta   90.00
_cell.angle_gamma   90.00
#
_symmetry.space_group_name_H-M   'P 1'
#
loop_
_entity.id
_entity.type
_entity.pdbx_description
1 polymer ?
#
loop_
_entity_poly.entity_id
_entity_poly.type
_entity_poly.pdbx_seq_one_letter_code
_entity_poly.pdbx_strand_id
1 'polypeptide(L)'
;MQNLLATYVHHLDPFAIQFTETFGIRWYGLAYVAGFIAAFLLFRWFVRIGASELKDSQVGDFITLCAVVGTMVGGRLGYMLLYNFDELVANPASFFNVLGGGMSSHGGIAGITITAWFYARYTKTSWTGHGDNLVVVAPLGVFFGRLANFVNGELYGRPTDAGVAMKFPNELTELEQTSTGLDWKFPTAQLREIAEKAGEAVPGLIGKIDAAASKALASGQDPHFAVVD
;
A
#
# COMPACT_ATOMS: atom_id res chain seq x y z
N MET A 1 9.63 35.72 -7.63
CA MET A 1 9.44 34.57 -8.54
C MET A 1 8.63 33.53 -7.80
N GLN A 2 7.35 33.36 -8.15
CA GLN A 2 6.52 32.28 -7.62
C GLN A 2 7.09 30.95 -8.14
N ASN A 3 7.37 30.02 -7.23
CA ASN A 3 7.95 28.72 -7.54
C ASN A 3 7.02 27.92 -8.45
N LEU A 4 7.31 27.92 -9.76
CA LEU A 4 6.58 27.14 -10.78
C LEU A 4 6.58 25.62 -10.51
N LEU A 5 7.44 25.13 -9.61
CA LEU A 5 7.51 23.73 -9.18
C LEU A 5 6.73 23.46 -7.87
N ALA A 6 6.31 24.48 -7.12
CA ALA A 6 5.72 24.34 -5.79
C ALA A 6 4.19 24.14 -5.77
N THR A 7 3.58 23.78 -6.90
CA THR A 7 2.11 23.68 -6.99
C THR A 7 1.65 22.45 -7.76
N TYR A 8 2.37 21.34 -7.66
CA TYR A 8 1.77 20.08 -8.09
C TYR A 8 0.73 19.63 -7.07
N VAL A 9 -0.53 19.61 -7.48
CA VAL A 9 -1.63 18.99 -6.74
C VAL A 9 -1.80 17.57 -7.29
N HIS A 10 -1.68 16.58 -6.42
CA HIS A 10 -1.81 15.18 -6.79
C HIS A 10 -3.25 14.86 -7.22
N HIS A 11 -3.42 14.47 -8.48
CA HIS A 11 -4.73 14.20 -9.08
C HIS A 11 -4.76 12.90 -9.91
N LEU A 12 -3.78 12.01 -9.69
CA LEU A 12 -3.74 10.71 -10.37
C LEU A 12 -4.89 9.81 -9.92
N ASP A 13 -5.45 9.06 -10.85
CA ASP A 13 -6.47 8.06 -10.58
C ASP A 13 -5.81 6.76 -10.09
N PRO A 14 -6.22 6.19 -8.94
CA PRO A 14 -5.73 4.89 -8.48
C PRO A 14 -6.08 3.73 -9.43
N PHE A 15 -7.08 3.89 -10.29
CA PHE A 15 -7.40 2.92 -11.35
C PHE A 15 -6.53 3.14 -12.58
N ALA A 16 -5.93 2.05 -13.06
CA ALA A 16 -5.32 1.99 -14.38
C ALA A 16 -6.40 1.81 -15.46
N ILE A 17 -7.39 0.96 -15.16
CA ILE A 17 -8.59 0.76 -16.00
C ILE A 17 -9.77 0.58 -15.05
N GLN A 18 -10.74 1.49 -15.10
CA GLN A 18 -11.94 1.45 -14.28
C GLN A 18 -13.11 0.85 -15.07
N PHE A 19 -13.76 -0.19 -14.53
CA PHE A 19 -14.92 -0.83 -15.17
C PHE A 19 -16.24 -0.35 -14.56
N THR A 20 -16.25 -0.14 -13.25
CA THR A 20 -17.38 0.44 -12.50
C THR A 20 -16.85 1.46 -11.49
N GLU A 21 -17.74 2.19 -10.81
CA GLU A 21 -17.33 3.18 -9.81
C GLU A 21 -16.41 2.62 -8.71
N THR A 22 -16.57 1.35 -8.34
CA THR A 22 -15.81 0.72 -7.24
C THR A 22 -14.86 -0.39 -7.69
N PHE A 23 -14.95 -0.85 -8.94
CA PHE A 23 -14.21 -2.00 -9.43
C PHE A 23 -13.43 -1.71 -10.72
N GLY A 24 -12.20 -2.19 -10.75
CA GLY A 24 -11.27 -1.95 -11.84
C GLY A 24 -9.87 -2.47 -11.53
N ILE A 25 -9.00 -2.42 -12.54
CA ILE A 25 -7.59 -2.72 -12.39
C ILE A 25 -6.92 -1.51 -11.75
N ARG A 26 -6.31 -1.71 -10.58
CA ARG A 26 -5.61 -0.66 -9.84
C ARG A 26 -4.11 -0.69 -10.11
N TRP A 27 -3.49 0.48 -10.12
CA TRP A 27 -2.03 0.61 -10.22
C TRP A 27 -1.29 -0.17 -9.13
N TYR A 28 -1.89 -0.26 -7.94
CA TYR A 28 -1.34 -1.05 -6.83
C TYR A 28 -1.20 -2.54 -7.16
N GLY A 29 -2.22 -3.14 -7.78
CA GLY A 29 -2.16 -4.53 -8.21
C GLY A 29 -1.12 -4.74 -9.32
N LEU A 30 -1.07 -3.81 -10.28
CA LEU A 30 -0.09 -3.84 -11.36
C LEU A 30 1.35 -3.69 -10.84
N ALA A 31 1.57 -2.85 -9.83
CA ALA A 31 2.87 -2.68 -9.19
C ALA A 31 3.37 -3.97 -8.52
N TYR A 32 2.50 -4.72 -7.85
CA TYR A 32 2.87 -6.04 -7.33
C TYR A 32 3.26 -7.00 -8.45
N VAL A 33 2.43 -7.08 -9.50
CA VAL A 33 2.73 -7.95 -10.65
C VAL A 33 4.07 -7.57 -11.29
N ALA A 34 4.32 -6.27 -11.49
CA ALA A 34 5.59 -5.77 -12.00
C ALA A 34 6.76 -6.14 -11.09
N GLY A 35 6.60 -6.04 -9.77
CA GLY A 35 7.59 -6.47 -8.78
C GLY A 35 7.94 -7.95 -8.89
N PHE A 36 6.93 -8.83 -9.02
CA PHE A 36 7.17 -10.27 -9.17
C PHE A 36 7.74 -10.65 -10.54
N ILE A 37 7.35 -9.95 -11.61
CA ILE A 37 7.97 -10.14 -12.94
C ILE A 37 9.44 -9.72 -12.90
N ALA A 38 9.75 -8.57 -12.30
CA ALA A 38 11.12 -8.09 -12.16
C ALA A 38 11.96 -9.05 -11.30
N ALA A 39 11.39 -9.57 -10.22
CA ALA A 39 12.00 -10.61 -9.39
C ALA A 39 12.31 -11.88 -10.19
N PHE A 40 11.34 -12.37 -10.97
CA PHE A 40 11.52 -13.53 -11.84
C PHE A 40 12.64 -13.33 -12.86
N LEU A 41 12.65 -12.20 -13.56
CA LEU A 41 13.69 -11.89 -14.55
C LEU A 41 15.07 -11.80 -13.92
N LEU A 42 15.18 -11.16 -12.74
CA LEU A 42 16.43 -11.01 -12.04
C LEU A 42 16.94 -12.34 -11.46
N PHE A 43 16.05 -13.19 -10.93
CA PHE A 43 16.42 -14.54 -10.51
C PHE A 43 16.90 -15.40 -11.67
N ARG A 44 16.25 -15.33 -12.83
CA ARG A 44 16.74 -16.02 -14.04
C ARG A 44 18.12 -15.52 -14.45
N TRP A 45 18.38 -14.22 -14.29
CA TRP A 45 19.71 -13.66 -14.51
C TRP A 45 20.72 -14.20 -13.50
N PHE A 46 20.39 -14.28 -12.20
CA PHE A 46 21.26 -14.90 -11.19
C PHE A 46 21.62 -16.35 -11.53
N VAL A 47 20.64 -17.14 -11.97
CA VAL A 47 20.90 -18.52 -12.41
C VAL A 47 21.87 -18.55 -13.59
N ARG A 48 21.69 -17.67 -14.58
CA ARG A 48 22.56 -17.61 -15.77
C ARG A 48 24.01 -17.24 -15.45
N ILE A 49 24.23 -16.38 -14.46
CA ILE A 49 25.58 -15.96 -14.04
C ILE A 49 26.18 -16.84 -12.93
N GLY A 50 25.46 -17.87 -12.48
CA GLY A 50 25.91 -18.76 -11.40
C GLY A 50 25.82 -18.18 -9.99
N ALA A 51 25.06 -17.11 -9.79
CA ALA A 51 24.83 -16.48 -8.48
C ALA A 51 23.63 -17.07 -7.71
N SER A 52 22.91 -18.01 -8.30
CA SER A 52 21.83 -18.76 -7.64
C SER A 52 22.01 -20.26 -7.83
N GLU A 53 21.76 -21.01 -6.75
CA GLU A 53 21.75 -22.48 -6.77
C GLU A 53 20.47 -23.06 -7.40
N LEU A 54 19.47 -22.21 -7.68
CA LEU A 54 18.27 -22.64 -8.38
C LEU A 54 18.58 -23.04 -9.82
N LYS A 55 17.86 -24.03 -10.32
CA LYS A 55 17.81 -24.33 -11.75
C LYS A 55 16.89 -23.33 -12.44
N ASP A 56 17.15 -23.07 -13.71
CA ASP A 56 16.32 -22.16 -14.53
C ASP A 56 14.84 -22.57 -14.54
N SER A 57 14.57 -23.88 -14.53
CA SER A 57 13.22 -24.46 -14.45
C SER A 57 12.53 -24.26 -13.09
N GLN A 58 13.29 -24.00 -12.02
CA GLN A 58 12.77 -23.85 -10.65
C GLN A 58 12.43 -22.39 -10.31
N VAL A 59 12.95 -21.42 -11.08
CA VAL A 59 12.75 -19.99 -10.77
C VAL A 59 11.27 -19.61 -10.78
N GLY A 60 10.51 -20.10 -11.75
CA GLY A 60 9.07 -19.82 -11.85
C GLY A 60 8.31 -20.32 -10.61
N ASP A 61 8.57 -21.57 -10.20
CA ASP A 61 7.95 -22.18 -9.03
C ASP A 61 8.33 -21.44 -7.76
N PHE A 62 9.62 -21.12 -7.58
CA PHE A 62 10.12 -20.41 -6.40
C PHE A 62 9.45 -19.03 -6.25
N ILE A 63 9.45 -18.23 -7.32
CA ILE A 63 8.85 -16.88 -7.28
C ILE A 63 7.34 -16.96 -7.08
N THR A 64 6.66 -17.92 -7.71
CA THR A 64 5.22 -18.12 -7.52
C THR A 64 4.87 -18.49 -6.08
N LEU A 65 5.66 -19.38 -5.46
CA LEU A 65 5.49 -19.72 -4.04
C LEU A 65 5.76 -18.53 -3.13
N CYS A 66 6.83 -17.75 -3.37
CA CYS A 66 7.08 -16.52 -2.61
C CYS A 66 5.95 -15.49 -2.78
N ALA A 67 5.35 -15.38 -3.97
CA ALA A 67 4.22 -14.48 -4.21
C ALA A 67 2.95 -14.93 -3.47
N VAL A 68 2.52 -16.17 -3.70
CA VAL A 68 1.25 -16.68 -3.18
C VAL A 68 1.36 -17.06 -1.69
N VAL A 69 2.28 -17.96 -1.36
CA VAL A 69 2.41 -18.46 0.02
C VAL A 69 3.13 -17.43 0.88
N GLY A 70 4.24 -16.89 0.38
CA GLY A 70 5.04 -15.95 1.16
C GLY A 70 4.32 -14.63 1.40
N THR A 71 3.92 -13.96 0.32
CA THR A 71 3.41 -12.58 0.39
C THR A 71 1.91 -12.56 0.68
N MET A 72 1.08 -13.26 -0.10
CA MET A 72 -0.37 -13.19 0.06
C MET A 72 -0.84 -13.90 1.33
N VAL A 73 -0.50 -15.18 1.50
CA VAL A 73 -0.91 -15.97 2.67
C VAL A 73 -0.21 -15.46 3.93
N GLY A 74 1.12 -15.26 3.89
CA GLY A 74 1.87 -14.71 5.01
C GLY A 74 1.40 -13.32 5.44
N GLY A 75 1.14 -12.43 4.49
CA GLY A 75 0.63 -11.09 4.76
C GLY A 75 -0.77 -11.10 5.40
N ARG A 76 -1.66 -11.97 4.92
CA ARG A 76 -3.01 -12.12 5.47
C ARG A 76 -2.99 -12.73 6.87
N LEU A 77 -2.23 -13.81 7.06
CA LEU A 77 -2.08 -14.47 8.35
C LEU A 77 -1.44 -13.53 9.37
N GLY A 78 -0.36 -12.85 9.00
CA GLY A 78 0.28 -11.88 9.87
C GLY A 78 -0.64 -10.71 10.23
N TYR A 79 -1.51 -10.27 9.33
CA TYR A 79 -2.50 -9.25 9.67
C TYR A 79 -3.48 -9.74 10.74
N MET A 80 -4.04 -10.93 10.52
CA MET A 80 -5.01 -11.51 11.45
C MET A 80 -4.38 -11.79 12.81
N LEU A 81 -3.16 -12.34 12.87
CA LEU A 81 -2.53 -12.65 14.15
C LEU A 81 -2.06 -11.41 14.92
N LEU A 82 -1.58 -10.38 14.24
CA LEU A 82 -0.96 -9.23 14.90
C LEU A 82 -1.93 -8.07 15.15
N TYR A 83 -2.97 -7.92 14.32
CA TYR A 83 -3.84 -6.75 14.35
C TYR A 83 -5.32 -7.07 14.49
N ASN A 84 -5.78 -8.27 14.10
CA ASN A 84 -7.21 -8.60 14.09
C ASN A 84 -7.48 -10.03 14.58
N PHE A 85 -6.88 -10.38 15.72
CA PHE A 85 -6.90 -11.75 16.24
C PHE A 85 -8.30 -12.17 16.69
N ASP A 86 -9.05 -11.25 17.28
CA ASP A 86 -10.40 -11.50 17.76
C ASP A 86 -11.35 -11.90 16.62
N GLU A 87 -11.27 -11.23 15.46
CA GLU A 87 -12.03 -11.58 14.26
C GLU A 87 -11.64 -12.97 13.71
N LEU A 88 -10.35 -13.32 13.75
CA LEU A 88 -9.89 -14.64 13.31
C LEU A 88 -10.50 -15.76 14.17
N VAL A 89 -10.61 -15.54 15.49
CA VAL A 89 -11.19 -16.51 16.41
C VAL A 89 -12.72 -16.58 16.27
N ALA A 90 -13.37 -15.42 16.17
CA ALA A 90 -14.83 -15.34 16.03
C ALA A 90 -15.33 -15.88 14.68
N ASN A 91 -14.57 -15.63 13.61
CA ASN A 91 -14.92 -16.02 12.26
C ASN A 91 -13.66 -16.45 11.47
N PRO A 92 -13.24 -17.72 11.57
CA PRO A 92 -12.06 -18.19 10.86
C PRO A 92 -12.15 -18.06 9.33
N ALA A 93 -13.35 -18.02 8.76
CA ALA A 93 -13.54 -17.82 7.32
C ALA A 93 -13.14 -16.40 6.87
N SER A 94 -13.07 -15.43 7.79
CA SER A 94 -12.55 -14.08 7.53
C SER A 94 -11.14 -14.11 6.94
N PHE A 95 -10.35 -15.16 7.22
CA PHE A 95 -9.04 -15.37 6.63
C PHE A 95 -9.07 -15.29 5.09
N PHE A 96 -10.08 -15.88 4.44
CA PHE A 96 -10.19 -15.93 2.98
C PHE A 96 -10.71 -14.63 2.36
N ASN A 97 -11.21 -13.69 3.15
CA ASN A 97 -11.68 -12.39 2.66
C ASN A 97 -10.51 -11.44 2.33
N VAL A 98 -9.72 -11.79 1.32
CA VAL A 98 -8.56 -11.00 0.87
C VAL A 98 -8.97 -9.72 0.13
N LEU A 99 -10.20 -9.66 -0.38
CA LEU A 99 -10.74 -8.48 -1.08
C LEU A 99 -11.16 -7.37 -0.12
N GLY A 100 -11.52 -7.72 1.13
CA GLY A 100 -11.84 -6.76 2.19
C GLY A 100 -10.65 -5.97 2.72
N GLY A 101 -9.45 -6.14 2.14
CA GLY A 101 -8.21 -5.55 2.66
C GLY A 101 -7.68 -6.30 3.89
N GLY A 102 -6.75 -5.68 4.63
CA GLY A 102 -6.12 -6.27 5.82
C GLY A 102 -4.94 -7.19 5.48
N MET A 103 -3.80 -6.57 5.23
CA MET A 103 -2.53 -7.23 4.90
C MET A 103 -1.41 -6.65 5.78
N SER A 104 -0.51 -7.52 6.25
CA SER A 104 0.63 -7.13 7.08
C SER A 104 1.93 -7.24 6.29
N SER A 105 2.71 -6.15 6.26
CA SER A 105 4.05 -6.18 5.67
C SER A 105 4.98 -7.14 6.43
N HIS A 106 4.95 -7.12 7.77
CA HIS A 106 5.70 -8.05 8.62
C HIS A 106 5.32 -9.51 8.33
N GLY A 107 4.02 -9.77 8.19
CA GLY A 107 3.50 -11.08 7.80
C GLY A 107 4.03 -11.55 6.45
N GLY A 108 4.04 -10.66 5.45
CA GLY A 108 4.58 -10.98 4.12
C GLY A 108 6.08 -11.27 4.13
N ILE A 109 6.88 -10.49 4.87
CA ILE A 109 8.32 -10.71 5.01
C ILE A 109 8.60 -12.05 5.70
N ALA A 110 7.91 -12.34 6.81
CA ALA A 110 8.04 -13.61 7.51
C ALA A 110 7.60 -14.79 6.63
N GLY A 111 6.49 -14.64 5.90
CA GLY A 111 5.99 -15.66 4.98
C GLY A 111 6.97 -15.96 3.84
N ILE A 112 7.54 -14.93 3.18
CA ILE A 112 8.58 -15.12 2.15
C ILE A 112 9.78 -15.84 2.75
N THR A 113 10.21 -15.43 3.94
CA THR A 113 11.36 -16.02 4.64
C THR A 113 11.14 -17.51 4.89
N ILE A 114 10.01 -17.88 5.48
CA ILE A 114 9.65 -19.28 5.74
C ILE A 114 9.52 -20.07 4.45
N THR A 115 8.88 -19.49 3.42
CA THR A 115 8.69 -20.13 2.11
C THR A 115 10.03 -20.46 1.47
N ALA A 116 10.95 -19.51 1.44
CA ALA A 116 12.25 -19.71 0.82
C ALA A 116 13.14 -20.65 1.65
N TRP A 117 13.01 -20.67 2.98
CA TRP A 117 13.67 -21.65 3.84
C TRP A 117 13.17 -23.07 3.54
N PHE A 118 11.85 -23.25 3.46
CA PHE A 118 11.24 -24.52 3.10
C PHE A 118 11.68 -24.99 1.70
N TYR A 119 11.68 -24.08 0.72
CA TYR A 119 12.10 -24.40 -0.65
C TYR A 119 13.58 -24.79 -0.73
N ALA A 120 14.45 -24.14 0.05
CA ALA A 120 15.86 -24.51 0.18
C ALA A 120 16.01 -25.97 0.62
N ARG A 121 15.25 -26.37 1.64
CA ARG A 121 15.26 -27.75 2.16
C ARG A 121 14.71 -28.75 1.15
N TYR A 122 13.62 -28.39 0.47
CA TYR A 122 12.99 -29.25 -0.55
C TYR A 122 13.94 -29.51 -1.73
N THR A 123 14.65 -28.48 -2.19
CA THR A 123 15.56 -28.56 -3.34
C THR A 123 17.00 -28.91 -2.98
N LYS A 124 17.30 -29.07 -1.68
CA LYS A 124 18.66 -29.33 -1.14
C LYS A 124 19.69 -28.26 -1.54
N THR A 125 19.27 -27.00 -1.48
CA THR A 125 20.09 -25.82 -1.79
C THR A 125 20.26 -24.94 -0.54
N SER A 126 21.16 -23.96 -0.61
CA SER A 126 21.44 -23.07 0.52
C SER A 126 20.28 -22.11 0.80
N TRP A 127 19.80 -22.12 2.05
CA TRP A 127 18.85 -21.13 2.55
C TRP A 127 19.43 -19.72 2.51
N THR A 128 20.69 -19.55 2.93
CA THR A 128 21.33 -18.22 2.95
C THR A 128 21.56 -17.72 1.53
N GLY A 129 21.85 -18.59 0.56
CA GLY A 129 21.97 -18.20 -0.85
C GLY A 129 20.66 -17.69 -1.45
N HIS A 130 19.51 -18.30 -1.08
CA HIS A 130 18.21 -17.76 -1.47
C HIS A 130 17.91 -16.44 -0.76
N GLY A 131 18.27 -16.34 0.52
CA GLY A 131 18.18 -15.10 1.29
C GLY A 131 18.94 -13.95 0.64
N ASP A 132 20.20 -14.17 0.27
CA ASP A 132 21.06 -13.19 -0.40
C ASP A 132 20.45 -12.73 -1.74
N ASN A 133 19.95 -13.66 -2.55
CA ASN A 133 19.26 -13.32 -3.80
C ASN A 133 17.96 -12.54 -3.56
N LEU A 134 17.18 -12.91 -2.54
CA LEU A 134 15.94 -12.23 -2.18
C LEU A 134 16.16 -10.80 -1.71
N VAL A 135 17.19 -10.53 -0.89
CA VAL A 135 17.46 -9.17 -0.42
C VAL A 135 17.94 -8.24 -1.53
N VAL A 136 18.57 -8.76 -2.59
CA VAL A 136 18.92 -7.97 -3.79
C VAL A 136 17.68 -7.66 -4.63
N VAL A 137 16.71 -8.56 -4.66
CA VAL A 137 15.48 -8.43 -5.46
C VAL A 137 14.41 -7.59 -4.75
N ALA A 138 14.32 -7.68 -3.42
CA ALA A 138 13.30 -7.01 -2.61
C ALA A 138 13.17 -5.49 -2.88
N PRO A 139 14.25 -4.72 -3.09
CA PRO A 139 14.17 -3.30 -3.44
C PRO A 139 13.33 -3.01 -4.68
N LEU A 140 13.27 -3.91 -5.67
CA LEU A 140 12.41 -3.73 -6.86
C LEU A 140 10.93 -3.76 -6.48
N GLY A 141 10.53 -4.70 -5.63
CA GLY A 141 9.16 -4.76 -5.11
C GLY A 141 8.81 -3.51 -4.30
N VAL A 142 9.73 -3.06 -3.43
CA VAL A 142 9.56 -1.82 -2.66
C VAL A 142 9.45 -0.61 -3.58
N PHE A 143 10.28 -0.51 -4.61
CA PHE A 143 10.25 0.56 -5.59
C PHE A 143 8.89 0.67 -6.29
N PHE A 144 8.40 -0.43 -6.88
CA PHE A 144 7.09 -0.42 -7.53
C PHE A 144 5.96 -0.13 -6.53
N GLY A 145 6.04 -0.68 -5.32
CA GLY A 145 5.09 -0.38 -4.25
C GLY A 145 5.05 1.12 -3.91
N ARG A 146 6.21 1.77 -3.81
CA ARG A 146 6.31 3.21 -3.53
C ARG A 146 5.79 4.07 -4.67
N LEU A 147 5.97 3.64 -5.92
CA LEU A 147 5.31 4.29 -7.07
C LEU A 147 3.79 4.16 -6.97
N ALA A 148 3.27 2.99 -6.61
CA ALA A 148 1.83 2.81 -6.42
C ALA A 148 1.28 3.61 -5.24
N ASN A 149 2.01 3.73 -4.12
CA ASN A 149 1.63 4.60 -3.02
C ASN A 149 1.52 6.06 -3.48
N PHE A 150 2.49 6.51 -4.27
CA PHE A 150 2.45 7.84 -4.85
C PHE A 150 1.21 8.04 -5.72
N VAL A 151 0.92 7.12 -6.65
CA VAL A 151 -0.27 7.18 -7.52
C VAL A 151 -1.59 7.13 -6.73
N ASN A 152 -1.63 6.36 -5.65
CA ASN A 152 -2.80 6.32 -4.75
C ASN A 152 -2.93 7.59 -3.89
N GLY A 153 -1.90 8.43 -3.82
CA GLY A 153 -1.86 9.59 -2.94
C GLY A 153 -1.83 9.21 -1.46
N GLU A 154 -1.06 8.17 -1.09
CA GLU A 154 -0.90 7.69 0.28
C GLU A 154 0.59 7.64 0.69
N LEU A 155 0.86 7.58 2.00
CA LEU A 155 2.21 7.50 2.58
C LEU A 155 3.17 8.64 2.13
N TYR A 156 2.64 9.84 1.95
CA TYR A 156 3.45 11.03 1.67
C TYR A 156 4.27 11.49 2.89
N GLY A 157 5.22 12.39 2.61
CA GLY A 157 6.19 12.86 3.59
C GLY A 157 5.64 13.90 4.57
N ARG A 158 6.58 14.57 5.26
CA ARG A 158 6.26 15.63 6.22
C ARG A 158 5.93 16.95 5.49
N PRO A 159 5.12 17.83 6.10
CA PRO A 159 4.92 19.19 5.58
C PRO A 159 6.25 19.92 5.37
N THR A 160 6.38 20.62 4.24
CA THR A 160 7.60 21.35 3.88
C THR A 160 7.30 22.46 2.89
N ASP A 161 8.03 23.57 3.01
CA ASP A 161 7.98 24.71 2.08
C ASP A 161 8.99 24.58 0.93
N ALA A 162 9.64 23.43 0.78
CA ALA A 162 10.60 23.19 -0.28
C ALA A 162 9.96 23.30 -1.67
N GLY A 163 10.71 23.73 -2.67
CA GLY A 163 10.22 23.91 -4.05
C GLY A 163 9.77 22.62 -4.76
N VAL A 164 9.99 21.44 -4.15
CA VAL A 164 9.56 20.12 -4.62
C VAL A 164 8.38 19.56 -3.81
N ALA A 165 7.79 20.38 -2.93
CA ALA A 165 6.60 20.02 -2.17
C ALA A 165 5.42 19.74 -3.11
N MET A 166 4.64 18.71 -2.76
CA MET A 166 3.45 18.31 -3.49
C MET A 166 2.25 18.33 -2.55
N LYS A 167 1.09 18.75 -3.06
CA LYS A 167 -0.16 18.83 -2.29
C LYS A 167 -0.99 17.58 -2.56
N PHE A 168 -1.31 16.82 -1.51
CA PHE A 168 -2.12 15.60 -1.60
C PHE A 168 -3.53 15.86 -1.09
N PRO A 169 -4.58 15.79 -1.94
CA PRO A 169 -5.96 16.00 -1.50
C PRO A 169 -6.43 15.09 -0.38
N ASN A 170 -5.95 13.85 -0.33
CA ASN A 170 -6.31 12.88 0.70
C ASN A 170 -5.90 13.34 2.11
N GLU A 171 -4.88 14.20 2.23
CA GLU A 171 -4.42 14.75 3.52
C GLU A 171 -5.48 15.60 4.21
N LEU A 172 -6.32 16.27 3.43
CA LEU A 172 -7.46 17.04 3.94
C LEU A 172 -8.45 16.17 4.71
N THR A 173 -8.42 14.86 4.44
CA THR A 173 -9.37 13.90 4.99
C THR A 173 -8.73 12.89 5.96
N GLU A 174 -7.45 13.09 6.32
CA GLU A 174 -6.77 12.20 7.26
C GLU A 174 -7.05 12.57 8.72
N LEU A 175 -7.23 11.52 9.53
CA LEU A 175 -7.33 11.63 10.98
C LEU A 175 -5.95 11.39 11.60
N GLU A 176 -5.58 12.25 12.53
CA GLU A 176 -4.40 12.15 13.38
C GLU A 176 -4.78 11.62 14.76
N GLN A 177 -3.92 10.80 15.34
CA GLN A 177 -4.11 10.27 16.69
C GLN A 177 -3.56 11.26 17.71
N THR A 178 -4.46 11.87 18.48
CA THR A 178 -4.18 12.85 19.53
C THR A 178 -4.26 12.22 20.93
N SER A 179 -3.87 12.96 21.96
CA SER A 179 -3.99 12.52 23.37
C SER A 179 -5.43 12.28 23.83
N THR A 180 -6.41 12.81 23.09
CA THR A 180 -7.85 12.72 23.40
C THR A 180 -8.63 11.79 22.46
N GLY A 181 -7.99 11.21 21.44
CA GLY A 181 -8.66 10.34 20.46
C GLY A 181 -8.18 10.60 19.03
N LEU A 182 -8.97 10.18 18.04
CA LEU A 182 -8.72 10.50 16.64
C LEU A 182 -9.36 11.86 16.32
N ASP A 183 -8.60 12.78 15.72
CA ASP A 183 -9.06 14.10 15.31
C ASP A 183 -8.60 14.38 13.87
N TRP A 184 -9.19 15.34 13.17
CA TRP A 184 -8.72 15.71 11.82
C TRP A 184 -7.36 16.38 11.89
N LYS A 185 -6.47 16.01 10.97
CA LYS A 185 -5.13 16.60 10.87
C LYS A 185 -5.16 18.10 10.56
N PHE A 186 -6.24 18.58 9.94
CA PHE A 186 -6.48 20.00 9.68
C PHE A 186 -7.72 20.49 10.42
N PRO A 187 -7.70 21.72 10.98
CA PRO A 187 -8.89 22.33 11.57
C PRO A 187 -10.04 22.38 10.55
N THR A 188 -11.24 22.00 10.97
CA THR A 188 -12.45 21.96 10.12
C THR A 188 -12.73 23.31 9.43
N ALA A 189 -12.38 24.43 10.07
CA ALA A 189 -12.50 25.77 9.49
C ALA A 189 -11.55 25.98 8.28
N GLN A 190 -10.32 25.47 8.35
CA GLN A 190 -9.38 25.51 7.22
C GLN A 190 -9.84 24.58 6.10
N LEU A 191 -10.41 23.41 6.43
CA LEU A 191 -10.98 22.50 5.43
C LEU A 191 -12.16 23.11 4.68
N ARG A 192 -13.05 23.83 5.38
CA ARG A 192 -14.15 24.60 4.77
C ARG A 192 -13.64 25.74 3.90
N GLU A 193 -12.69 26.53 4.39
CA GLU A 193 -12.10 27.62 3.62
C GLU A 193 -11.35 27.12 2.37
N ILE A 194 -10.65 25.98 2.47
CA ILE A 194 -10.00 25.31 1.33
C ILE A 194 -11.06 24.78 0.36
N ALA A 195 -12.13 24.15 0.83
CA ALA A 195 -13.21 23.65 -0.02
C ALA A 195 -13.93 24.78 -0.77
N GLU A 196 -14.19 25.90 -0.10
CA GLU A 196 -14.80 27.10 -0.67
C GLU A 196 -13.87 27.81 -1.67
N LYS A 197 -12.57 27.90 -1.36
CA LYS A 197 -11.55 28.49 -2.26
C LYS A 197 -11.17 27.57 -3.42
N ALA A 198 -11.28 26.26 -3.25
CA ALA A 198 -10.86 25.30 -4.27
C ALA A 198 -11.72 25.34 -5.52
N GLY A 199 -13.02 25.69 -5.41
CA GLY A 199 -13.91 25.88 -6.57
C GLY A 199 -13.71 24.84 -7.69
N GLU A 200 -13.76 25.28 -8.95
CA GLU A 200 -13.54 24.46 -10.16
C GLU A 200 -12.07 24.06 -10.42
N ALA A 201 -11.11 24.43 -9.55
CA ALA A 201 -9.68 24.23 -9.82
C ALA A 201 -9.21 22.76 -9.67
N VAL A 202 -9.96 21.94 -8.94
CA VAL A 202 -9.72 20.49 -8.79
C VAL A 202 -11.06 19.75 -8.87
N PRO A 203 -11.44 19.22 -10.04
CA PRO A 203 -12.71 18.52 -10.22
C PRO A 203 -12.90 17.38 -9.20
N GLY A 204 -14.04 17.37 -8.51
CA GLY A 204 -14.42 16.31 -7.58
C GLY A 204 -13.84 16.39 -6.16
N LEU A 205 -13.09 17.45 -5.80
CA LEU A 205 -12.52 17.60 -4.46
C LEU A 205 -13.59 17.76 -3.36
N ILE A 206 -14.61 18.58 -3.63
CA ILE A 206 -15.72 18.81 -2.68
C ILE A 206 -16.45 17.51 -2.37
N GLY A 207 -16.81 16.73 -3.40
CA GLY A 207 -17.46 15.43 -3.21
C GLY A 207 -16.61 14.42 -2.44
N LYS A 208 -15.28 14.47 -2.56
CA LYS A 208 -14.37 13.64 -1.76
C LYS A 208 -14.35 14.05 -0.28
N ILE A 209 -14.38 15.36 0.00
CA ILE A 209 -14.46 15.90 1.37
C ILE A 209 -15.80 15.50 2.01
N ASP A 210 -16.91 15.66 1.30
CA ASP A 210 -18.25 15.31 1.80
C ASP A 210 -18.40 13.81 2.04
N ALA A 211 -17.85 12.98 1.14
CA ALA A 211 -17.83 11.53 1.31
C ALA A 211 -16.97 11.09 2.51
N ALA A 212 -15.82 11.72 2.72
CA ALA A 212 -14.97 11.46 3.87
C ALA A 212 -15.63 11.89 5.18
N ALA A 213 -16.27 13.07 5.22
CA ALA A 213 -17.03 13.54 6.37
C ALA A 213 -18.21 12.60 6.70
N SER A 214 -18.94 12.15 5.67
CA SER A 214 -20.04 11.19 5.82
C SER A 214 -19.57 9.83 6.34
N LYS A 215 -18.37 9.38 5.93
CA LYS A 215 -17.76 8.14 6.41
C LYS A 215 -17.29 8.25 7.87
N ALA A 216 -16.75 9.40 8.26
CA ALA A 216 -16.38 9.70 9.66
C ALA A 216 -17.62 9.67 10.59
N LEU A 217 -18.72 10.31 10.16
CA LEU A 217 -20.04 10.25 10.81
C LEU A 217 -20.52 8.82 11.03
N ALA A 218 -20.44 7.98 10.01
CA ALA A 218 -20.89 6.59 10.07
C ALA A 218 -20.06 5.73 11.04
N SER A 219 -18.82 6.12 11.35
CA SER A 219 -17.97 5.48 12.36
C SER A 219 -18.14 6.02 13.78
N GLY A 220 -19.12 6.90 14.02
CA GLY A 220 -19.37 7.50 15.34
C GLY A 220 -18.37 8.59 15.73
N GLN A 221 -17.64 9.13 14.75
CA GLN A 221 -16.75 10.27 14.91
C GLN A 221 -17.45 11.51 14.35
N ASP A 222 -17.62 12.53 15.18
CA ASP A 222 -18.31 13.75 14.77
C ASP A 222 -17.38 14.63 13.90
N PRO A 223 -17.73 14.92 12.63
CA PRO A 223 -16.98 15.84 11.77
C PRO A 223 -17.26 17.31 12.10
N HIS A 224 -18.15 17.58 13.05
CA HIS A 224 -18.68 18.89 13.38
C HIS A 224 -18.62 19.16 14.90
N PHE A 225 -17.41 19.39 15.44
CA PHE A 225 -17.31 20.19 16.68
C PHE A 225 -16.41 21.40 16.54
N ALA A 226 -16.98 22.39 15.86
CA ALA A 226 -17.00 23.79 16.29
C ALA A 226 -18.08 24.52 15.46
N VAL A 227 -19.17 25.10 15.97
CA VAL A 227 -19.79 25.26 17.30
C VAL A 227 -21.26 25.58 16.95
N VAL A 228 -22.19 25.00 17.72
CA VAL A 228 -23.57 25.49 17.83
C VAL A 228 -23.52 26.86 18.48
N ASP A 229 -24.04 27.88 17.79
CA ASP A 229 -25.02 28.75 18.43
C ASP A 229 -26.40 28.39 17.86
#